data_AF-A0A6B1FF59-F1
#
_entry.id   AF-A0A6B1FF59-F1
#
_cell.length_a   1.000
_cell.length_b   1.000
_cell.length_c   1.000
_cell.angle_alpha   90.00
_cell.angle_beta   90.00
_cell.angle_gamma   90.00
#
_symmetry.space_group_name_H-M   'P 1'
#
loop_
_entity.id
_entity.type
_entity.pdbx_description
1 polymer ?
#
loop_
_entity_poly.entity_id
_entity_poly.type
_entity_poly.pdbx_seq_one_letter_code
_entity_poly.pdbx_strand_id
1 'polypeptide(L)'
;MRLISTRGDGGRSRTWSFTDALFLGHAPDGGLFVPVSIAPLPEKDRAALASLAYPERAFVVARHFLAGEVPDDVLRAVVQDALNFPVPLREIEPGVHMLELFHGPTHAFKDVGARFMARMMSALGGLDTPLGPARVGAPAEAAAPVTILTATSGDTGGAVAHAFHGVPGVRVLVFFPIGRISARQEAQITTVRGNVTAVAVRGTFDDCQRLVRQAFADPRLNAHLSLTSANSINIGRLLPQTFYYVHAWMELARMAPDPEVVVSVPSGNFGNLTAGLIARQVAGVSRARFVAATNANSVVPEYLDGHGFHPRPSVETI
;
A
#
# COMPACT_ATOMS: atom_id res chain seq x y z
N MET A 1 11.22 11.35 3.36
CA MET A 1 11.75 10.14 4.04
C MET A 1 13.08 9.70 3.41
N ARG A 2 13.95 8.97 4.13
CA ARG A 2 15.08 8.24 3.50
C ARG A 2 14.83 6.73 3.55
N LEU A 3 15.02 6.07 2.40
CA LEU A 3 14.79 4.64 2.20
C LEU A 3 16.09 3.92 1.81
N ILE A 4 16.19 2.64 2.17
CA ILE A 4 17.25 1.71 1.76
C ILE A 4 16.64 0.43 1.20
N SER A 5 17.43 -0.35 0.47
CA SER A 5 17.05 -1.70 0.05
C SER A 5 17.23 -2.72 1.17
N THR A 6 16.32 -3.67 1.28
CA THR A 6 16.47 -4.86 2.15
C THR A 6 17.62 -5.79 1.76
N ARG A 7 18.20 -5.67 0.56
CA ARG A 7 19.27 -6.55 0.04
C ARG A 7 20.65 -5.90 -0.03
N GLY A 8 20.79 -4.64 0.40
CA GLY A 8 21.95 -3.81 0.11
C GLY A 8 23.33 -4.39 0.47
N ASP A 9 24.37 -3.79 -0.12
CA ASP A 9 25.75 -4.30 -0.16
C ASP A 9 26.57 -4.01 1.11
N GLY A 10 26.19 -4.57 2.26
CA GLY A 10 27.11 -4.73 3.40
C GLY A 10 27.82 -3.46 3.91
N GLY A 11 27.18 -2.28 3.86
CA GLY A 11 27.68 -1.05 4.51
C GLY A 11 27.83 0.20 3.63
N ARG A 12 27.52 0.15 2.33
CA ARG A 12 27.46 1.33 1.44
C ARG A 12 26.07 1.59 0.87
N SER A 13 25.02 1.47 1.68
CA SER A 13 23.64 1.61 1.20
C SER A 13 23.37 3.02 0.67
N ARG A 14 23.32 3.14 -0.66
CA ARG A 14 22.63 4.23 -1.35
C ARG A 14 21.28 4.46 -0.67
N THR A 15 20.90 5.71 -0.49
CA THR A 15 19.57 6.06 0.01
C THR A 15 18.71 6.60 -1.11
N TRP A 16 17.41 6.36 -1.02
CA TRP A 16 16.40 6.86 -1.94
C TRP A 16 15.39 7.75 -1.22
N SER A 17 14.83 8.71 -1.94
CA SER A 17 13.67 9.47 -1.48
C SER A 17 12.40 8.62 -1.55
N PHE A 18 11.31 9.05 -0.91
CA PHE A 18 10.00 8.39 -1.10
C PHE A 18 9.55 8.46 -2.56
N THR A 19 9.80 9.58 -3.24
CA THR A 19 9.46 9.82 -4.64
C THR A 19 10.19 8.83 -5.54
N ASP A 20 11.50 8.64 -5.35
CA ASP A 20 12.26 7.62 -6.08
C ASP A 20 11.63 6.24 -5.89
N ALA A 21 11.37 5.84 -4.64
CA ALA A 21 10.82 4.53 -4.33
C ALA A 21 9.39 4.32 -4.83
N LEU A 22 8.57 5.39 -4.83
CA LEU A 22 7.21 5.38 -5.34
C LEU A 22 7.20 5.05 -6.83
N PHE A 23 8.08 5.68 -7.61
CA PHE A 23 8.15 5.48 -9.06
C PHE A 23 8.93 4.22 -9.46
N LEU A 24 10.01 3.86 -8.75
CA LEU A 24 10.76 2.62 -9.00
C LEU A 24 9.97 1.37 -8.59
N GLY A 25 9.14 1.46 -7.55
CA GLY A 25 8.33 0.37 -7.00
C GLY A 25 9.10 -0.70 -6.22
N HIS A 26 10.35 -1.03 -6.62
CA HIS A 26 11.27 -1.90 -5.90
C HIS A 26 12.72 -1.46 -6.11
N ALA A 27 13.63 -1.93 -5.25
CA ALA A 27 15.03 -1.54 -5.35
C ALA A 27 15.72 -2.21 -6.55
N PRO A 28 16.72 -1.56 -7.18
CA PRO A 28 17.41 -2.11 -8.37
C PRO A 28 18.11 -3.46 -8.16
N ASP A 29 18.42 -3.82 -6.91
CA ASP A 29 19.01 -5.12 -6.51
C ASP A 29 17.95 -6.23 -6.29
N GLY A 30 16.69 -5.94 -6.64
CA GLY A 30 15.54 -6.82 -6.41
C GLY A 30 15.06 -6.86 -4.96
N GLY A 31 15.58 -6.00 -4.08
CA GLY A 31 15.11 -5.81 -2.72
C GLY A 31 13.88 -4.91 -2.62
N LEU A 32 13.38 -4.75 -1.40
CA LEU A 32 12.27 -3.85 -1.10
C LEU A 32 12.79 -2.55 -0.49
N PHE A 33 12.13 -1.43 -0.78
CA PHE A 33 12.43 -0.17 -0.10
C PHE A 33 11.84 -0.18 1.31
N VAL A 34 12.68 0.10 2.30
CA VAL A 34 12.28 0.25 3.71
C VAL A 34 12.86 1.53 4.31
N PRO A 35 12.17 2.16 5.27
CA PRO A 35 12.71 3.32 6.00
C PRO A 35 14.04 2.99 6.68
N VAL A 36 15.01 3.90 6.59
CA VAL A 36 16.27 3.80 7.35
C VAL A 36 15.99 3.74 8.86
N SER A 37 14.98 4.47 9.31
CA SER A 37 14.49 4.43 10.68
C SER A 37 12.99 4.74 10.71
N ILE A 38 12.32 4.25 11.74
CA ILE A 38 10.91 4.55 12.02
C ILE A 38 10.89 5.28 13.37
N ALA A 39 10.89 6.61 13.29
CA ALA A 39 10.80 7.45 14.48
C ALA A 39 9.36 7.50 15.00
N PRO A 40 9.14 7.54 16.32
CA PRO A 40 7.82 7.82 16.86
C PRO A 40 7.38 9.25 16.52
N LEU A 41 6.08 9.49 16.44
CA LEU A 41 5.51 10.83 16.32
C LEU A 41 5.96 11.71 17.50
N PRO A 42 6.17 13.02 17.30
CA PRO A 42 6.33 13.93 18.43
C PRO A 42 5.12 13.87 19.37
N GLU A 43 5.36 14.05 20.68
CA GLU A 43 4.28 13.96 21.68
C GLU A 43 3.12 14.92 21.40
N LYS A 44 3.43 16.15 20.97
CA LYS A 44 2.43 17.15 20.56
C LYS A 44 1.51 16.64 19.44
N ASP A 45 2.08 15.90 18.48
CA ASP A 45 1.36 15.43 17.32
C ASP A 45 0.52 14.20 17.69
N ARG A 46 1.05 13.31 18.56
CA ARG A 46 0.28 12.20 19.13
C ARG A 46 -0.94 12.68 19.92
N ALA A 47 -0.75 13.66 20.80
CA ALA A 47 -1.83 14.21 21.61
C ALA A 47 -2.94 14.83 20.73
N ALA A 48 -2.57 15.46 19.62
CA ALA A 48 -3.52 16.03 18.68
C ALA A 48 -4.38 14.96 17.96
N LEU A 49 -3.89 13.74 17.76
CA LEU A 49 -4.63 12.70 17.02
C LEU A 49 -5.98 12.34 17.67
N ALA A 50 -6.09 12.45 19.00
CA ALA A 50 -7.28 12.05 19.74
C ALA A 50 -8.54 12.85 19.35
N SER A 51 -8.37 14.12 18.96
CA SER A 51 -9.48 15.01 18.58
C SER A 51 -9.77 15.05 17.08
N LEU A 52 -8.91 14.45 16.26
CA LEU A 52 -9.00 14.49 14.80
C LEU A 52 -9.87 13.35 14.25
N ALA A 53 -10.52 13.59 13.10
CA ALA A 53 -11.18 12.55 12.33
C ALA A 53 -10.17 11.77 11.45
N TYR A 54 -10.62 10.72 10.77
CA TYR A 54 -9.74 9.77 10.08
C TYR A 54 -8.81 10.43 9.04
N PRO A 55 -9.30 11.24 8.08
CA PRO A 55 -8.41 11.87 7.10
C PRO A 55 -7.37 12.79 7.74
N GLU A 56 -7.73 13.52 8.80
CA GLU A 56 -6.81 14.42 9.50
C GLU A 56 -5.74 13.63 10.27
N ARG A 57 -6.12 12.53 10.94
CA ARG A 57 -5.16 11.59 11.55
C ARG A 57 -4.21 11.03 10.49
N ALA A 58 -4.74 10.61 9.34
CA ALA A 58 -3.94 10.10 8.23
C ALA A 58 -2.96 11.17 7.70
N PHE A 59 -3.38 12.43 7.60
CA PHE A 59 -2.51 13.53 7.22
C PHE A 59 -1.35 13.72 8.21
N VAL A 60 -1.61 13.70 9.52
CA VAL A 60 -0.55 13.81 10.54
C VAL A 60 0.48 12.69 10.39
N VAL A 61 0.02 11.45 10.22
CA VAL A 61 0.92 10.29 10.03
C VAL A 61 1.68 10.38 8.71
N ALA A 62 1.01 10.76 7.61
CA ALA A 62 1.64 10.92 6.32
C ALA A 62 2.73 12.01 6.35
N ARG A 63 2.42 13.16 6.97
CA ARG A 63 3.35 14.29 7.11
C ARG A 63 4.57 13.89 7.93
N HIS A 64 4.42 13.09 8.98
CA HIS A 64 5.54 12.58 9.77
C HIS A 64 6.58 11.83 8.92
N PHE A 65 6.11 11.10 7.91
CA PHE A 65 7.01 10.39 6.99
C PHE A 65 7.51 11.27 5.83
N LEU A 66 6.67 12.17 5.33
CA LEU A 66 6.88 12.85 4.04
C LEU A 66 7.23 14.34 4.16
N ALA A 67 7.36 14.86 5.38
CA ALA A 67 7.79 16.24 5.62
C ALA A 67 9.13 16.52 4.93
N GLY A 68 9.22 17.68 4.27
CA GLY A 68 10.38 18.12 3.51
C GLY A 68 10.50 17.50 2.11
N GLU A 69 9.61 16.58 1.74
CA GLU A 69 9.58 15.95 0.42
C GLU A 69 8.28 16.24 -0.33
N VAL A 70 7.15 16.31 0.39
CA VAL A 70 5.84 16.65 -0.17
C VAL A 70 5.31 17.89 0.55
N PRO A 71 4.87 18.94 -0.17
CA PRO A 71 4.23 20.10 0.45
C PRO A 71 2.97 19.72 1.26
N ASP A 72 2.76 20.37 2.40
CA ASP A 72 1.68 20.04 3.33
C ASP A 72 0.27 20.21 2.70
N ASP A 73 0.09 21.20 1.84
CA ASP A 73 -1.14 21.46 1.09
C ASP A 73 -1.43 20.34 0.08
N VAL A 74 -0.42 19.94 -0.70
CA VAL A 74 -0.49 18.81 -1.63
C VAL A 74 -0.81 17.51 -0.89
N LEU A 75 -0.09 17.24 0.20
CA LEU A 75 -0.28 16.03 0.98
C LEU A 75 -1.68 15.96 1.61
N ARG A 76 -2.18 17.09 2.11
CA ARG A 76 -3.54 17.19 2.65
C ARG A 76 -4.59 16.90 1.58
N ALA A 77 -4.45 17.49 0.39
CA ALA A 77 -5.36 17.25 -0.72
C ALA A 77 -5.37 15.78 -1.17
N VAL A 78 -4.18 15.17 -1.27
CA VAL A 78 -4.04 13.74 -1.57
C VAL A 78 -4.76 12.87 -0.54
N VAL A 79 -4.56 13.13 0.75
CA VAL A 79 -5.18 12.34 1.83
C VAL A 79 -6.70 12.50 1.81
N GLN A 80 -7.20 13.71 1.64
CA GLN A 80 -8.64 13.99 1.61
C GLN A 80 -9.34 13.31 0.42
N ASP A 81 -8.73 13.33 -0.77
CA ASP A 81 -9.30 12.63 -1.93
C ASP A 81 -9.18 11.11 -1.79
N ALA A 82 -8.02 10.62 -1.35
CA ALA A 82 -7.76 9.18 -1.28
C ALA A 82 -8.62 8.48 -0.22
N LEU A 83 -8.88 9.13 0.92
CA LEU A 83 -9.50 8.54 2.11
C LEU A 83 -10.89 9.11 2.39
N ASN A 84 -11.65 9.37 1.33
CA ASN A 84 -13.00 9.93 1.37
C ASN A 84 -14.11 8.90 1.70
N PHE A 85 -13.79 7.90 2.53
CA PHE A 85 -14.69 6.84 2.97
C PHE A 85 -14.45 6.49 4.44
N PRO A 86 -15.46 5.98 5.16
CA PRO A 86 -15.33 5.71 6.58
C PRO A 86 -14.45 4.49 6.85
N VAL A 87 -13.79 4.48 8.01
CA VAL A 87 -13.01 3.34 8.53
C VAL A 87 -13.45 3.05 9.97
N PRO A 88 -14.69 2.58 10.18
CA PRO A 88 -15.23 2.46 11.53
C PRO A 88 -14.61 1.28 12.28
N LEU A 89 -14.43 1.48 13.58
CA LEU A 89 -14.14 0.41 14.54
C LEU A 89 -15.48 -0.02 15.18
N ARG A 90 -15.89 -1.26 14.96
CA ARG A 90 -17.16 -1.81 15.46
C ARG A 90 -16.90 -2.90 16.48
N GLU A 91 -17.52 -2.81 17.65
CA GLU A 91 -17.55 -3.93 18.58
C GLU A 91 -18.45 -5.03 18.00
N ILE A 92 -17.93 -6.25 17.90
CA ILE A 92 -18.65 -7.43 17.37
C ILE A 92 -18.98 -8.43 18.47
N GLU A 93 -18.18 -8.45 19.54
CA GLU A 93 -18.40 -9.19 20.77
C GLU A 93 -17.79 -8.36 21.92
N PRO A 94 -18.17 -8.57 23.19
CA PRO A 94 -17.60 -7.83 24.31
C PRO A 94 -16.06 -7.84 24.30
N GLY A 95 -15.45 -6.67 24.08
CA GLY A 95 -14.00 -6.50 24.01
C GLY A 95 -13.35 -6.92 22.68
N VAL A 96 -14.12 -7.41 21.71
CA VAL A 96 -13.64 -7.77 20.37
C VAL A 96 -14.17 -6.78 19.34
N HIS A 97 -13.24 -6.15 18.62
CA HIS A 97 -13.57 -5.11 17.65
C HIS A 97 -13.11 -5.50 16.24
N MET A 98 -13.95 -5.18 15.26
CA MET A 98 -13.64 -5.25 13.84
C MET A 98 -13.36 -3.86 13.30
N LEU A 99 -12.17 -3.67 12.72
CA LEU A 99 -11.85 -2.49 11.93
C LEU A 99 -12.34 -2.72 10.50
N GLU A 100 -13.42 -2.05 10.12
CA GLU A 100 -14.02 -2.23 8.80
C GLU A 100 -13.24 -1.44 7.74
N LEU A 101 -12.48 -2.17 6.92
CA LEU A 101 -11.64 -1.59 5.87
C LEU A 101 -12.24 -1.76 4.46
N PHE A 102 -13.55 -1.97 4.36
CA PHE A 102 -14.24 -2.35 3.11
C PHE A 102 -15.31 -1.32 2.67
N HIS A 103 -15.23 -0.08 3.15
CA HIS A 103 -16.13 1.00 2.76
C HIS A 103 -15.61 1.84 1.58
N GLY A 104 -14.43 1.50 1.06
CA GLY A 104 -13.89 2.08 -0.16
C GLY A 104 -14.61 1.57 -1.42
N PRO A 105 -14.30 2.14 -2.59
CA PRO A 105 -15.00 1.89 -3.85
C PRO A 105 -14.95 0.45 -4.34
N THR A 106 -13.97 -0.35 -3.88
CA THR A 106 -13.84 -1.75 -4.28
C THR A 106 -14.17 -2.73 -3.16
N HIS A 107 -14.59 -2.21 -2.01
CA HIS A 107 -14.96 -2.98 -0.83
C HIS A 107 -13.82 -3.83 -0.26
N ALA A 108 -12.59 -3.31 -0.33
CA ALA A 108 -11.42 -3.98 0.21
C ALA A 108 -10.44 -2.97 0.79
N PHE A 109 -9.68 -3.38 1.82
CA PHE A 109 -8.69 -2.51 2.49
C PHE A 109 -7.61 -1.98 1.54
N LYS A 110 -7.45 -2.62 0.38
CA LYS A 110 -6.51 -2.23 -0.66
C LYS A 110 -6.84 -0.87 -1.25
N ASP A 111 -8.08 -0.40 -1.12
CA ASP A 111 -8.52 0.94 -1.52
C ASP A 111 -7.68 2.05 -0.85
N VAL A 112 -7.38 1.92 0.44
CA VAL A 112 -6.58 2.90 1.21
C VAL A 112 -5.21 3.11 0.54
N GLY A 113 -4.46 2.03 0.36
CA GLY A 113 -3.12 2.10 -0.23
C GLY A 113 -3.14 2.46 -1.71
N ALA A 114 -4.05 1.86 -2.50
CA ALA A 114 -4.08 2.06 -3.94
C ALA A 114 -4.46 3.51 -4.30
N ARG A 115 -5.48 4.07 -3.65
CA ARG A 115 -5.94 5.44 -3.90
C ARG A 115 -4.89 6.47 -3.47
N PHE A 116 -4.31 6.32 -2.27
CA PHE A 116 -3.25 7.21 -1.83
C PHE A 116 -2.05 7.16 -2.78
N MET A 117 -1.60 5.97 -3.17
CA MET A 117 -0.52 5.82 -4.13
C MET A 117 -0.84 6.51 -5.46
N ALA A 118 -2.05 6.31 -6.00
CA ALA A 118 -2.45 6.92 -7.26
C ALA A 118 -2.42 8.45 -7.21
N ARG A 119 -2.96 9.04 -6.15
CA ARG A 119 -2.95 10.50 -5.96
C ARG A 119 -1.56 11.06 -5.70
N MET A 120 -0.72 10.36 -4.92
CA MET A 120 0.68 10.73 -4.74
C MET A 120 1.47 10.69 -6.05
N MET A 121 1.33 9.64 -6.86
CA MET A 121 1.98 9.56 -8.16
C MET A 121 1.50 10.66 -9.10
N SER A 122 0.20 10.98 -9.06
CA SER A 122 -0.37 12.08 -9.84
C SER A 122 0.22 13.43 -9.44
N ALA A 123 0.28 13.71 -8.14
CA ALA A 123 0.80 14.96 -7.60
C ALA A 123 2.31 15.12 -7.86
N LEU A 124 3.11 14.10 -7.57
CA LEU A 124 4.57 14.15 -7.71
C LEU A 124 5.06 13.92 -9.15
N GLY A 125 4.27 13.25 -9.98
CA GLY A 125 4.59 12.99 -11.39
C GLY A 125 4.51 14.25 -12.26
N GLY A 126 3.95 15.35 -11.73
CA GLY A 126 3.77 16.59 -12.49
C GLY A 126 2.78 16.48 -13.62
N LEU A 127 1.75 15.68 -13.41
CA LEU A 127 0.70 15.40 -14.37
C LEU A 127 -0.44 16.37 -14.09
N ASP A 128 -1.07 16.91 -15.14
CA ASP A 128 -2.24 17.78 -14.97
C ASP A 128 -3.34 17.00 -14.24
N THR A 129 -3.64 17.40 -13.01
CA THR A 129 -4.70 16.82 -12.18
C THR A 129 -5.60 17.94 -11.68
N PRO A 130 -6.80 17.63 -11.19
CA PRO A 130 -7.63 18.60 -10.46
C PRO A 130 -6.91 19.22 -9.24
N LEU A 131 -5.80 18.61 -8.79
CA LEU A 131 -5.00 19.06 -7.64
C LEU A 131 -3.82 19.97 -8.03
N GLY A 132 -3.66 20.29 -9.33
CA GLY A 132 -2.66 21.22 -9.85
C GLY A 132 -1.26 20.59 -10.10
N PRO A 133 -0.37 21.31 -10.81
CA PRO A 133 0.97 20.83 -11.14
C PRO A 133 1.93 21.06 -9.96
N ALA A 134 2.19 20.05 -9.15
CA ALA A 134 3.29 20.07 -8.18
C ALA A 134 4.60 19.54 -8.82
N ARG A 135 5.07 20.17 -9.92
CA ARG A 135 6.48 20.00 -10.29
C ARG A 135 7.32 21.06 -9.61
N VAL A 136 8.09 20.60 -8.62
CA VAL A 136 9.40 21.17 -8.33
C VAL A 136 10.30 20.88 -9.55
N GLY A 137 10.40 21.84 -10.47
CA GLY A 137 11.62 22.05 -11.26
C GLY A 137 11.84 21.38 -12.62
N ALA A 138 10.83 20.87 -13.35
CA ALA A 138 11.03 20.44 -14.75
C ALA A 138 9.83 20.73 -15.68
N PRO A 139 10.04 21.29 -16.89
CA PRO A 139 8.97 21.66 -17.81
C PRO A 139 8.20 20.45 -18.36
N ALA A 140 6.95 20.73 -18.76
CA ALA A 140 6.03 19.78 -19.38
C ALA A 140 6.38 19.53 -20.85
N GLU A 141 7.42 18.74 -21.11
CA GLU A 141 7.47 17.95 -22.34
C GLU A 141 6.75 16.62 -22.11
N ALA A 142 6.14 16.07 -23.16
CA ALA A 142 5.31 14.86 -23.14
C ALA A 142 6.11 13.62 -22.68
N ALA A 143 6.30 13.49 -21.36
CA ALA A 143 6.92 12.33 -20.75
C ALA A 143 6.05 11.11 -21.04
N ALA A 144 6.69 10.01 -21.46
CA ALA A 144 6.00 8.74 -21.68
C ALA A 144 5.23 8.33 -20.40
N PRO A 145 4.01 7.78 -20.54
CA PRO A 145 3.19 7.41 -19.39
C PRO A 145 3.89 6.36 -18.54
N VAL A 146 3.76 6.48 -17.22
CA VAL A 146 4.21 5.43 -16.28
C VAL A 146 3.30 4.22 -16.46
N THR A 147 3.88 3.03 -16.66
CA THR A 147 3.11 1.81 -16.84
C THR A 147 3.10 0.99 -15.55
N ILE A 148 1.92 0.90 -14.94
CA ILE A 148 1.67 0.10 -13.75
C ILE A 148 1.38 -1.34 -14.16
N LEU A 149 2.21 -2.28 -13.70
CA LEU A 149 1.96 -3.71 -13.81
C LEU A 149 1.48 -4.24 -12.46
N THR A 150 0.32 -4.88 -12.43
CA THR A 150 -0.22 -5.49 -11.20
C THR A 150 -0.73 -6.90 -11.48
N ALA A 151 -0.11 -7.89 -10.85
CA ALA A 151 -0.68 -9.24 -10.77
C ALA A 151 -1.60 -9.33 -9.55
N THR A 152 -2.76 -9.95 -9.72
CA THR A 152 -3.75 -10.10 -8.64
C THR A 152 -4.38 -11.49 -8.57
N SER A 153 -4.78 -11.86 -7.34
CA SER A 153 -5.68 -12.97 -7.04
C SER A 153 -7.11 -12.48 -6.73
N GLY A 154 -7.46 -11.23 -7.04
CA GLY A 154 -8.79 -10.66 -6.80
C GLY A 154 -8.74 -9.16 -6.48
N ASP A 155 -8.91 -8.79 -5.21
CA ASP A 155 -9.18 -7.39 -4.84
C ASP A 155 -8.06 -6.40 -5.21
N THR A 156 -6.79 -6.84 -5.27
CA THR A 156 -5.69 -5.91 -5.61
C THR A 156 -5.89 -5.33 -7.00
N GLY A 157 -6.34 -6.15 -7.95
CA GLY A 157 -6.60 -5.68 -9.31
C GLY A 157 -7.74 -4.69 -9.35
N GLY A 158 -8.86 -4.99 -8.67
CA GLY A 158 -9.99 -4.08 -8.57
C GLY A 158 -9.59 -2.73 -7.99
N ALA A 159 -8.92 -2.74 -6.83
CA ALA A 159 -8.47 -1.53 -6.14
C ALA A 159 -7.49 -0.69 -6.98
N VAL A 160 -6.52 -1.32 -7.65
CA VAL A 160 -5.57 -0.63 -8.52
C VAL A 160 -6.25 -0.09 -9.78
N ALA A 161 -7.12 -0.88 -10.42
CA ALA A 161 -7.88 -0.45 -11.58
C ALA A 161 -8.70 0.80 -11.27
N HIS A 162 -9.47 0.80 -10.18
CA HIS A 162 -10.30 1.94 -9.80
C HIS A 162 -9.48 3.14 -9.30
N ALA A 163 -8.41 2.92 -8.54
CA ALA A 163 -7.58 4.01 -8.01
C ALA A 163 -6.90 4.81 -9.12
N PHE A 164 -6.43 4.13 -10.17
CA PHE A 164 -5.69 4.72 -11.28
C PHE A 164 -6.55 5.01 -12.52
N HIS A 165 -7.83 4.66 -12.50
CA HIS A 165 -8.74 4.99 -13.60
C HIS A 165 -8.79 6.50 -13.83
N GLY A 166 -8.56 6.92 -15.08
CA GLY A 166 -8.60 8.32 -15.47
C GLY A 166 -7.43 9.16 -14.95
N VAL A 167 -6.44 8.56 -14.28
CA VAL A 167 -5.23 9.28 -13.83
C VAL A 167 -4.37 9.63 -15.06
N PRO A 168 -4.17 10.92 -15.38
CA PRO A 168 -3.38 11.33 -16.54
C PRO A 168 -1.94 10.86 -16.43
N GLY A 169 -1.31 10.53 -17.56
CA GLY A 169 0.09 10.06 -17.61
C GLY A 169 0.34 8.69 -16.97
N VAL A 170 -0.71 7.92 -16.64
CA VAL A 170 -0.59 6.55 -16.13
C VAL A 170 -1.32 5.57 -17.04
N ARG A 171 -0.67 4.45 -17.34
CA ARG A 171 -1.25 3.25 -17.95
C ARG A 171 -1.27 2.12 -16.93
N VAL A 172 -2.34 1.34 -16.87
CA VAL A 172 -2.46 0.22 -15.91
C VAL A 172 -2.72 -1.08 -16.66
N LEU A 173 -1.90 -2.11 -16.38
CA LEU A 173 -2.09 -3.48 -16.85
C LEU A 173 -2.33 -4.38 -15.63
N VAL A 174 -3.55 -4.94 -15.53
CA VAL A 174 -3.96 -5.81 -14.44
C VAL A 174 -3.98 -7.26 -14.92
N PHE A 175 -3.04 -8.07 -14.46
CA PHE A 175 -2.91 -9.49 -14.78
C PHE A 175 -3.68 -10.31 -13.74
N PHE A 176 -4.61 -11.15 -14.20
CA PHE A 176 -5.37 -12.03 -13.33
C PHE A 176 -5.56 -13.42 -13.97
N PRO A 177 -5.58 -14.49 -13.16
CA PRO A 177 -5.79 -15.85 -13.66
C PRO A 177 -7.26 -16.10 -14.03
N ILE A 178 -7.49 -16.66 -15.21
CA ILE A 178 -8.84 -17.00 -15.71
C ILE A 178 -9.50 -18.03 -14.79
N GLY A 179 -10.73 -17.75 -14.34
CA GLY A 179 -11.55 -18.68 -13.56
C GLY A 179 -11.05 -18.95 -12.14
N ARG A 180 -10.14 -18.11 -11.63
CA ARG A 180 -9.50 -18.26 -10.30
C ARG A 180 -9.77 -17.06 -9.38
N ILE A 181 -10.67 -16.17 -9.78
CA ILE A 181 -11.17 -15.05 -8.99
C ILE A 181 -12.70 -15.05 -9.06
N SER A 182 -13.36 -14.47 -8.06
CA SER A 182 -14.82 -14.38 -8.08
C SER A 182 -15.33 -13.50 -9.22
N ALA A 183 -16.56 -13.76 -9.69
CA ALA A 183 -17.21 -12.94 -10.73
C ALA A 183 -17.28 -11.45 -10.36
N ARG A 184 -17.44 -11.14 -9.06
CA ARG A 184 -17.43 -9.76 -8.55
C ARG A 184 -16.06 -9.11 -8.72
N GLN A 185 -14.99 -9.81 -8.34
CA GLN A 185 -13.62 -9.30 -8.48
C GLN A 185 -13.24 -9.14 -9.96
N GLU A 186 -13.63 -10.11 -10.81
CA GLU A 186 -13.41 -10.00 -12.25
C GLU A 186 -14.16 -8.81 -12.84
N ALA A 187 -15.41 -8.57 -12.45
CA ALA A 187 -16.17 -7.40 -12.87
C ALA A 187 -15.47 -6.09 -12.44
N GLN A 188 -14.98 -6.00 -11.20
CA GLN A 188 -14.23 -4.83 -10.71
C GLN A 188 -12.92 -4.57 -11.48
N ILE A 189 -12.37 -5.56 -12.16
CA ILE A 189 -11.16 -5.41 -12.99
C ILE A 189 -11.53 -5.07 -14.44
N THR A 190 -12.50 -5.80 -14.99
CA THR A 190 -12.79 -5.82 -16.43
C THR A 190 -13.73 -4.70 -16.89
N THR A 191 -14.54 -4.12 -16.02
CA THR A 191 -15.48 -3.04 -16.38
C THR A 191 -14.83 -1.65 -16.38
N VAL A 192 -13.67 -1.50 -15.75
CA VAL A 192 -12.88 -0.26 -15.78
C VAL A 192 -12.15 -0.15 -17.12
N ARG A 193 -12.44 0.90 -17.90
CA ARG A 193 -11.90 1.12 -19.26
C ARG A 193 -10.99 2.37 -19.31
N GLY A 194 -10.55 2.75 -20.51
CA GLY A 194 -9.70 3.93 -20.71
C GLY A 194 -8.22 3.58 -20.55
N ASN A 195 -7.56 4.15 -19.54
CA ASN A 195 -6.14 3.92 -19.28
C ASN A 195 -5.83 2.59 -18.55
N VAL A 196 -6.86 1.77 -18.29
CA VAL A 196 -6.76 0.48 -17.61
C VAL A 196 -7.05 -0.65 -18.59
N THR A 197 -6.16 -1.64 -18.63
CA THR A 197 -6.30 -2.87 -19.43
C THR A 197 -6.24 -4.10 -18.52
N ALA A 198 -7.30 -4.89 -18.58
CA ALA A 198 -7.37 -6.19 -17.92
C ALA A 198 -6.73 -7.27 -18.81
N VAL A 199 -5.78 -8.04 -18.25
CA VAL A 199 -5.05 -9.11 -18.94
C VAL A 199 -5.39 -10.44 -18.27
N ALA A 200 -6.26 -11.20 -18.91
CA ALA A 200 -6.67 -12.52 -18.45
C ALA A 200 -5.60 -13.57 -18.83
N VAL A 201 -5.02 -14.23 -17.84
CA VAL A 201 -3.92 -15.19 -18.00
C VAL A 201 -4.46 -16.62 -17.88
N ARG A 202 -4.17 -17.47 -18.87
CA ARG A 202 -4.38 -18.91 -18.77
C ARG A 202 -3.30 -19.53 -17.87
N GLY A 203 -3.56 -19.59 -16.57
CA GLY A 203 -2.60 -20.09 -15.59
C GLY A 203 -3.03 -19.81 -14.15
N THR A 204 -2.05 -19.79 -13.25
CA THR A 204 -2.24 -19.53 -11.82
C THR A 204 -1.95 -18.06 -11.46
N PHE A 205 -2.21 -17.68 -10.21
CA PHE A 205 -1.74 -16.40 -9.69
C PHE A 205 -0.21 -16.28 -9.74
N ASP A 206 0.51 -17.37 -9.45
CA ASP A 206 1.97 -17.41 -9.51
C ASP A 206 2.48 -17.17 -10.94
N ASP A 207 1.77 -17.66 -11.97
CA ASP A 207 2.07 -17.33 -13.36
C ASP A 207 1.90 -15.84 -13.66
N CYS A 208 0.83 -15.22 -13.14
CA CYS A 208 0.63 -13.77 -13.28
C CYS A 208 1.77 -13.00 -12.62
N GLN A 209 2.17 -13.38 -11.41
CA GLN A 209 3.32 -12.77 -10.73
C GLN A 209 4.61 -12.98 -11.51
N ARG A 210 4.85 -14.17 -12.04
CA ARG A 210 6.04 -14.50 -12.83
C ARG A 210 6.13 -13.62 -14.08
N LEU A 211 5.03 -13.44 -14.82
CA LEU A 211 4.99 -12.55 -15.99
C LEU A 211 5.34 -11.10 -15.61
N VAL A 212 4.77 -10.59 -14.52
CA VAL A 212 5.06 -9.24 -14.03
C VAL A 212 6.53 -9.11 -13.62
N ARG A 213 7.09 -10.09 -12.90
CA ARG A 213 8.51 -10.11 -12.51
C ARG A 213 9.43 -10.17 -13.73
N GLN A 214 9.09 -10.99 -14.73
CA GLN A 214 9.84 -11.07 -15.98
C GLN A 214 9.86 -9.73 -16.72
N ALA A 215 8.72 -9.02 -16.77
CA ALA A 215 8.66 -7.68 -17.36
C ALA A 215 9.56 -6.67 -16.60
N PHE A 216 9.56 -6.71 -15.27
CA PHE A 216 10.46 -5.86 -14.47
C PHE A 216 11.94 -6.20 -14.63
N ALA A 217 12.28 -7.45 -14.95
CA ALA A 217 13.66 -7.87 -15.17
C ALA A 217 14.17 -7.56 -16.59
N ASP A 218 13.29 -7.16 -17.53
CA ASP A 218 13.66 -6.86 -18.91
C ASP A 218 14.10 -5.38 -19.07
N PRO A 219 15.39 -5.10 -19.33
CA PRO A 219 15.86 -3.73 -19.47
C PRO A 219 15.26 -2.99 -20.66
N ARG A 220 14.90 -3.71 -21.74
CA ARG A 220 14.27 -3.11 -22.93
C ARG A 220 12.86 -2.65 -22.59
N LEU A 221 12.07 -3.49 -21.91
CA LEU A 221 10.72 -3.08 -21.48
C LEU A 221 10.75 -1.92 -20.49
N ASN A 222 11.66 -1.95 -19.51
CA ASN A 222 11.81 -0.85 -18.55
C ASN A 222 12.18 0.47 -19.23
N ALA A 223 13.10 0.44 -20.21
CA ALA A 223 13.51 1.63 -20.95
C ALA A 223 12.38 2.24 -21.81
N HIS A 224 11.43 1.43 -22.29
CA HIS A 224 10.35 1.90 -23.17
C HIS A 224 9.05 2.26 -22.43
N LEU A 225 8.74 1.58 -21.32
CA LEU A 225 7.42 1.65 -20.69
C LEU A 225 7.41 2.29 -19.31
N SER A 226 8.57 2.64 -18.73
CA SER A 226 8.68 3.21 -17.38
C SER A 226 7.86 2.39 -16.38
N LEU A 227 8.23 1.12 -16.20
CA LEU A 227 7.45 0.15 -15.44
C LEU A 227 7.48 0.47 -13.94
N THR A 228 6.33 0.35 -13.28
CA THR A 228 6.23 0.37 -11.82
C THR A 228 5.17 -0.60 -11.31
N SER A 229 5.28 -0.98 -10.03
CA SER A 229 4.36 -1.92 -9.37
C SER A 229 3.44 -1.17 -8.43
N ALA A 230 2.15 -1.47 -8.49
CA ALA A 230 1.17 -0.99 -7.51
C ALA A 230 0.80 -2.06 -6.47
N ASN A 231 1.64 -3.09 -6.26
CA ASN A 231 1.48 -4.08 -5.20
C ASN A 231 2.06 -3.60 -3.86
N SER A 232 1.83 -4.36 -2.77
CA SER A 232 2.29 -4.02 -1.41
C SER A 232 3.81 -3.94 -1.23
N ILE A 233 4.59 -4.30 -2.26
CA ILE A 233 6.04 -4.09 -2.31
C ILE A 233 6.41 -2.61 -2.50
N ASN A 234 5.50 -1.81 -3.07
CA ASN A 234 5.70 -0.38 -3.26
C ASN A 234 5.44 0.36 -1.93
N ILE A 235 6.37 1.22 -1.52
CA ILE A 235 6.24 1.98 -0.26
C ILE A 235 4.99 2.86 -0.24
N GLY A 236 4.54 3.35 -1.41
CA GLY A 236 3.29 4.10 -1.57
C GLY A 236 2.02 3.29 -1.28
N ARG A 237 2.08 1.95 -1.36
CA ARG A 237 1.00 1.04 -0.93
C ARG A 237 1.11 0.67 0.54
N LEU A 238 2.32 0.53 1.06
CA LEU A 238 2.58 0.09 2.43
C LEU A 238 2.31 1.21 3.45
N LEU A 239 2.84 2.40 3.21
CA LEU A 239 2.77 3.51 4.16
C LEU A 239 1.33 3.91 4.51
N PRO A 240 0.37 4.02 3.57
CA PRO A 240 -1.00 4.43 3.91
C PRO A 240 -1.76 3.41 4.73
N GLN A 241 -1.34 2.15 4.72
CA GLN A 241 -1.93 1.14 5.59
C GLN A 241 -1.66 1.43 7.07
N THR A 242 -0.61 2.20 7.40
CA THR A 242 -0.36 2.63 8.78
C THR A 242 -1.48 3.54 9.33
N PHE A 243 -2.17 4.26 8.45
CA PHE A 243 -3.12 5.30 8.85
C PHE A 243 -4.32 4.73 9.60
N TYR A 244 -4.86 3.60 9.14
CA TYR A 244 -6.02 2.99 9.79
C TYR A 244 -5.67 2.27 11.10
N TYR A 245 -4.43 1.83 11.30
CA TYR A 245 -3.97 1.35 12.60
C TYR A 245 -3.91 2.48 13.62
N VAL A 246 -3.30 3.62 13.23
CA VAL A 246 -3.28 4.82 14.08
C VAL A 246 -4.70 5.29 14.38
N HIS A 247 -5.58 5.30 13.38
CA HIS A 247 -6.99 5.61 13.56
C HIS A 247 -7.67 4.68 14.58
N ALA A 248 -7.51 3.36 14.44
CA ALA A 248 -8.10 2.37 15.33
C ALA A 248 -7.60 2.50 16.77
N TRP A 249 -6.31 2.77 16.99
CA TRP A 249 -5.80 3.01 18.34
C TRP A 249 -6.38 4.27 18.98
N MET A 250 -6.56 5.33 18.20
CA MET A 250 -7.21 6.54 18.72
C MET A 250 -8.68 6.30 19.07
N GLU A 251 -9.40 5.47 18.31
CA GLU A 251 -10.76 5.06 18.67
C GLU A 251 -10.78 4.18 19.93
N LEU A 252 -9.86 3.23 20.08
CA LEU A 252 -9.74 2.42 21.29
C LEU A 252 -9.35 3.25 22.52
N ALA A 253 -8.43 4.20 22.35
CA ALA A 253 -7.98 5.09 23.44
C ALA A 253 -9.09 5.98 23.99
N ARG A 254 -10.14 6.27 23.19
CA ARG A 254 -11.35 6.96 23.65
C ARG A 254 -12.21 6.10 24.57
N MET A 255 -12.14 4.78 24.43
CA MET A 255 -12.88 3.83 25.26
C MET A 255 -12.12 3.50 26.54
N ALA A 256 -10.81 3.30 26.44
CA ALA A 256 -9.92 3.03 27.56
C ALA A 256 -8.54 3.68 27.30
N PRO A 257 -8.04 4.57 28.18
CA PRO A 257 -6.69 5.10 28.06
C PRO A 257 -5.63 3.99 28.08
N ASP A 258 -4.68 4.03 27.15
CA ASP A 258 -3.59 3.03 26.98
C ASP A 258 -4.07 1.57 26.96
N PRO A 259 -4.90 1.18 25.99
CA PRO A 259 -5.48 -0.15 25.95
C PRO A 259 -4.40 -1.19 25.63
N GLU A 260 -4.46 -2.34 26.30
CA GLU A 260 -3.74 -3.52 25.84
C GLU A 260 -4.50 -4.14 24.68
N VAL A 261 -3.86 -4.23 23.50
CA VAL A 261 -4.54 -4.62 22.27
C VAL A 261 -3.85 -5.83 21.65
N VAL A 262 -4.64 -6.83 21.29
CA VAL A 262 -4.22 -7.91 20.39
C VAL A 262 -4.83 -7.64 19.02
N VAL A 263 -4.00 -7.43 18.01
CA VAL A 263 -4.43 -7.14 16.65
C VAL A 263 -4.25 -8.38 15.78
N SER A 264 -5.37 -9.00 15.39
CA SER A 264 -5.37 -10.12 14.46
C SER A 264 -5.50 -9.63 13.03
N VAL A 265 -4.53 -9.99 12.18
CA VAL A 265 -4.45 -9.53 10.79
C VAL A 265 -4.49 -10.73 9.85
N PRO A 266 -5.58 -10.91 9.07
CA PRO A 266 -5.61 -11.86 7.97
C PRO A 266 -4.50 -11.54 6.96
N SER A 267 -3.52 -12.44 6.85
CA SER A 267 -2.23 -12.18 6.21
C SER A 267 -1.95 -13.14 5.07
N GLY A 268 -1.66 -12.57 3.89
CA GLY A 268 -1.13 -13.29 2.73
C GLY A 268 0.28 -12.81 2.40
N ASN A 269 0.39 -11.64 1.75
CA ASN A 269 1.68 -10.99 1.43
C ASN A 269 2.28 -10.14 2.56
N PHE A 270 1.73 -10.22 3.78
CA PHE A 270 2.21 -9.55 5.01
C PHE A 270 2.26 -8.01 5.02
N GLY A 271 2.01 -7.30 3.92
CA GLY A 271 2.05 -5.83 3.89
C GLY A 271 1.15 -5.14 4.93
N ASN A 272 -0.05 -5.68 5.19
CA ASN A 272 -0.96 -5.12 6.20
C ASN A 272 -0.40 -5.27 7.62
N LEU A 273 0.08 -6.47 7.97
CA LEU A 273 0.73 -6.73 9.26
C LEU A 273 1.98 -5.85 9.44
N THR A 274 2.82 -5.75 8.40
CA THR A 274 4.00 -4.87 8.42
C THR A 274 3.61 -3.41 8.66
N ALA A 275 2.55 -2.91 8.03
CA ALA A 275 2.04 -1.57 8.29
C ALA A 275 1.57 -1.39 9.74
N GLY A 276 0.95 -2.42 10.34
CA GLY A 276 0.60 -2.42 11.76
C GLY A 276 1.82 -2.30 12.67
N LEU A 277 2.88 -3.04 12.39
CA LEU A 277 4.15 -2.96 13.14
C LEU A 277 4.81 -1.59 13.01
N ILE A 278 4.82 -1.00 11.81
CA ILE A 278 5.31 0.36 11.56
C ILE A 278 4.45 1.36 12.35
N ALA A 279 3.13 1.25 12.25
CA ALA A 279 2.20 2.14 12.92
C ALA A 279 2.36 2.06 14.45
N ARG A 280 2.63 0.87 15.02
CA ARG A 280 2.84 0.68 16.46
C ARG A 280 4.03 1.53 16.93
N GLN A 281 5.13 1.47 16.18
CA GLN A 281 6.33 2.26 16.44
C GLN A 281 6.06 3.76 16.30
N VAL A 282 5.33 4.17 15.25
CA VAL A 282 5.01 5.59 14.99
C VAL A 282 4.08 6.17 16.05
N ALA A 283 3.02 5.46 16.42
CA ALA A 283 2.06 5.91 17.41
C ALA A 283 2.58 5.79 18.85
N GLY A 284 3.68 5.05 19.08
CA GLY A 284 4.23 4.84 20.42
C GLY A 284 3.38 3.90 21.29
N VAL A 285 2.63 2.98 20.67
CA VAL A 285 1.76 2.03 21.38
C VAL A 285 2.58 0.82 21.81
N SER A 286 3.03 0.78 23.07
CA SER A 286 3.89 -0.30 23.56
C SER A 286 3.13 -1.59 23.86
N ARG A 287 1.84 -1.49 24.21
CA ARG A 287 0.99 -2.63 24.66
C ARG A 287 0.18 -3.28 23.55
N ALA A 288 0.71 -3.28 22.32
CA ALA A 288 0.09 -3.93 21.17
C ALA A 288 0.83 -5.22 20.75
N ARG A 289 0.10 -6.33 20.74
CA ARG A 289 0.53 -7.64 20.21
C ARG A 289 -0.13 -7.89 18.86
N PHE A 290 0.54 -8.62 17.98
CA PHE A 290 0.05 -8.91 16.63
C PHE A 290 -0.08 -10.41 16.40
N VAL A 291 -1.16 -10.82 15.75
CA VAL A 291 -1.40 -12.19 15.30
C VAL A 291 -1.45 -12.20 13.78
N ALA A 292 -0.57 -12.98 13.16
CA ALA A 292 -0.58 -13.23 11.72
C ALA A 292 -1.54 -14.39 11.41
N ALA A 293 -2.80 -14.09 11.14
CA ALA A 293 -3.79 -15.11 10.81
C ALA A 293 -3.66 -15.50 9.33
N THR A 294 -3.20 -16.71 9.03
CA THR A 294 -3.15 -17.25 7.65
C THR A 294 -4.25 -18.28 7.43
N ASN A 295 -4.56 -18.58 6.17
CA ASN A 295 -5.38 -19.74 5.80
C ASN A 295 -4.50 -21.01 5.79
N ALA A 296 -4.90 -22.04 5.02
CA ALA A 296 -4.13 -23.28 4.84
C ALA A 296 -2.68 -23.08 4.34
N ASN A 297 -2.35 -21.89 3.82
CA ASN A 297 -1.01 -21.50 3.41
C ASN A 297 -0.18 -20.99 4.60
N SER A 298 0.28 -21.92 5.44
CA SER A 298 0.93 -21.66 6.75
C SER A 298 2.46 -21.53 6.71
N VAL A 299 3.08 -21.18 5.57
CA VAL A 299 4.55 -21.07 5.44
C VAL A 299 5.16 -20.11 6.46
N VAL A 300 4.54 -18.96 6.71
CA VAL A 300 5.05 -17.97 7.68
C VAL A 300 4.79 -18.37 9.13
N PRO A 301 3.59 -18.84 9.53
CA PRO A 301 3.41 -19.44 10.84
C PRO A 301 4.43 -20.53 11.17
N GLU A 302 4.65 -21.49 10.27
CA GLU A 302 5.64 -22.57 10.46
C GLU A 302 7.07 -22.02 10.62
N TYR A 303 7.43 -20.99 9.83
CA TYR A 303 8.70 -20.30 9.98
C TYR A 303 8.85 -19.65 11.37
N LEU A 304 7.81 -18.98 11.85
CA LEU A 304 7.79 -18.33 13.17
C LEU A 304 7.83 -19.35 14.32
N ASP A 305 7.30 -20.55 14.10
CA ASP A 305 7.36 -21.68 15.04
C ASP A 305 8.71 -22.42 15.02
N GLY A 306 9.67 -21.96 14.21
CA GLY A 306 11.04 -22.48 14.19
C GLY A 306 11.28 -23.63 13.21
N HIS A 307 10.32 -23.92 12.32
CA HIS A 307 10.46 -24.98 11.32
C HIS A 307 11.29 -24.57 10.10
N GLY A 308 11.76 -23.33 10.01
CA GLY A 308 12.48 -22.81 8.84
C GLY A 308 11.55 -22.35 7.72
N PHE A 309 12.09 -21.62 6.74
CA PHE A 309 11.29 -21.07 5.63
C PHE A 309 11.22 -22.06 4.47
N HIS A 310 10.10 -22.79 4.37
CA HIS A 310 9.88 -23.81 3.35
C HIS A 310 8.74 -23.39 2.39
N PRO A 311 9.06 -22.67 1.30
CA PRO A 311 8.05 -22.28 0.32
C PRO A 311 7.47 -23.52 -0.37
N ARG A 312 6.16 -23.53 -0.58
CA ARG A 312 5.42 -24.60 -1.23
C ARG A 312 4.30 -24.05 -2.12
N PRO A 313 3.79 -24.81 -3.10
CA PRO A 313 2.68 -24.38 -3.93
C PRO A 313 1.47 -23.96 -3.09
N SER A 314 0.78 -22.91 -3.53
CA SER A 314 -0.39 -22.40 -2.82
C SER A 314 -1.55 -23.42 -2.87
N VAL A 315 -2.21 -23.62 -1.74
CA VAL A 315 -3.46 -24.37 -1.61
C VAL A 315 -4.62 -23.40 -1.80
N GLU A 316 -5.51 -23.72 -2.76
CA GLU A 316 -6.76 -22.98 -2.98
C GLU A 316 -7.67 -23.13 -1.75
N THR A 317 -8.20 -22.01 -1.27
CA THR A 317 -9.13 -21.96 -0.13
C THR A 317 -10.44 -21.31 -0.55
N ILE A 318 -11.40 -21.26 0.38
CA ILE A 318 -12.68 -20.55 0.24
C ILE A 318 -12.48 -19.09 -0.14
#